data_AF-M2LSK7-F1
#
_entry.id   AF-M2LSK7-F1
#
_cell.length_a   1.000
_cell.length_b   1.000
_cell.length_c   1.000
_cell.angle_alpha   90.00
_cell.angle_beta   90.00
_cell.angle_gamma   90.00
#
_symmetry.space_group_name_H-M   'P 1'
#
loop_
_entity.id
_entity.type
_entity.pdbx_description
1 polymer ?
#
loop_
_entity_poly.entity_id
_entity_poly.type
_entity_poly.pdbx_seq_one_letter_code
_entity_poly.pdbx_strand_id
1 'polypeptide(L)'
;MQLYFGPKLYYFFHDGKGTFKYRGPPEFLKFFKTTPVKEVHNVAFGTGVSFFISYTDPNGIGRALFDLDDDYPKLYSWLIKENLAHDYASVSISLGLNGAFFAWSNQGHRWHNIPDGALERYQKFTKPDLFLRCRVKTIDIGYGDTFLGIGVDNVWFWDLKDQYPHFASLGVKENIPNAQWVTLNPFAADQHFAVFADGSVHYSLPPGLAVDVAQLFQQYAARLAQQTQQRPPAGRLQQGSIAAPGGYSNTAFGSGGRPPDTSPPPQFNGPSPMDFFNQYPNNAQSPVGGNSGNNFGVPGPSGGAGGNSPDVNQAMATMQSSMDALNSVANVTGQGMGAVNQLASNGLMVGQLTGQLATAATGCSVM
;
A
#
# COMPACT_ATOMS: atom_id res chain seq x y z
N MET A 1 -0.22 -2.07 7.50
CA MET A 1 0.99 -2.57 6.81
C MET A 1 1.05 -1.94 5.44
N GLN A 2 2.22 -1.45 5.04
CA GLN A 2 2.45 -0.82 3.74
C GLN A 2 3.82 -1.23 3.20
N LEU A 3 3.89 -1.45 1.90
CA LEU A 3 5.13 -1.62 1.13
C LEU A 3 5.20 -0.51 0.09
N TYR A 4 6.41 -0.05 -0.19
CA TYR A 4 6.73 0.92 -1.23
C TYR A 4 7.87 0.37 -2.06
N PHE A 5 7.70 0.35 -3.39
CA PHE A 5 8.71 -0.12 -4.33
C PHE A 5 9.62 1.00 -4.81
N GLY A 6 10.89 0.68 -5.04
CA GLY A 6 11.87 1.56 -5.67
C GLY A 6 12.72 0.83 -6.70
N PRO A 7 13.53 1.58 -7.48
CA PRO A 7 14.41 0.99 -8.47
C PRO A 7 15.51 0.17 -7.77
N LYS A 8 16.20 -0.71 -8.51
CA LYS A 8 17.37 -1.47 -7.98
C LYS A 8 17.06 -2.26 -6.69
N LEU A 9 15.83 -2.79 -6.57
CA LEU A 9 15.33 -3.49 -5.39
C LEU A 9 15.28 -2.60 -4.13
N TYR A 10 15.20 -1.28 -4.28
CA TYR A 10 14.86 -0.41 -3.17
C TYR A 10 13.43 -0.69 -2.73
N TYR A 11 13.21 -0.60 -1.43
CA TYR A 11 11.91 -0.76 -0.84
C TYR A 11 11.86 -0.11 0.53
N PHE A 12 10.66 0.24 0.94
CA PHE A 12 10.37 0.55 2.33
C PHE A 12 9.13 -0.23 2.73
N PHE A 13 9.25 -1.00 3.81
CA PHE A 13 8.14 -1.73 4.40
C PHE A 13 7.95 -1.23 5.82
N HIS A 14 6.70 -1.00 6.21
CA HIS A 14 6.34 -0.82 7.61
C HIS A 14 5.03 -1.50 7.97
N ASP A 15 4.96 -1.95 9.21
CA ASP A 15 3.81 -2.68 9.73
C ASP A 15 2.70 -1.78 10.28
N GLY A 16 2.92 -0.46 10.36
CA GLY A 16 2.03 0.51 11.01
C GLY A 16 2.12 0.55 12.54
N LYS A 17 3.09 -0.15 13.15
CA LYS A 17 3.37 -0.19 14.60
C LYS A 17 4.81 0.22 14.92
N GLY A 18 5.46 0.94 14.02
CA GLY A 18 6.81 1.45 14.19
C GLY A 18 7.92 0.45 13.84
N THR A 19 7.60 -0.75 13.35
CA THR A 19 8.63 -1.64 12.79
C THR A 19 8.72 -1.42 11.29
N PHE A 20 9.92 -1.10 10.82
CA PHE A 20 10.19 -0.93 9.40
C PHE A 20 11.44 -1.71 8.97
N LYS A 21 11.42 -2.18 7.73
CA LYS A 21 12.60 -2.69 7.01
C LYS A 21 12.71 -1.92 5.71
N TYR A 22 13.94 -1.68 5.28
CA TYR A 22 14.15 -0.82 4.14
C TYR A 22 15.48 -1.09 3.45
N ARG A 23 15.48 -0.79 2.15
CA ARG A 23 16.64 -0.67 1.30
C ARG A 23 16.44 0.56 0.43
N GLY A 24 17.45 1.41 0.32
CA GLY A 24 17.31 2.67 -0.41
C GLY A 24 18.66 3.25 -0.80
N PRO A 25 18.65 4.45 -1.41
CA PRO A 25 19.86 5.17 -1.76
C PRO A 25 20.65 5.61 -0.50
N PRO A 26 21.95 5.96 -0.64
CA PRO A 26 22.81 6.27 0.51
C PRO A 26 22.26 7.33 1.48
N GLU A 27 21.72 8.44 0.98
CA GLU A 27 21.17 9.51 1.84
C GLU A 27 19.90 9.05 2.58
N PHE A 28 19.06 8.22 1.96
CA PHE A 28 17.92 7.58 2.63
C PHE A 28 18.38 6.65 3.77
N LEU A 29 19.41 5.84 3.53
CA LEU A 29 19.95 4.94 4.56
C LEU A 29 20.61 5.71 5.71
N LYS A 30 21.30 6.81 5.40
CA LYS A 30 21.92 7.69 6.37
C LYS A 30 20.85 8.35 7.26
N PHE A 31 19.76 8.82 6.67
CA PHE A 31 18.63 9.41 7.40
C PHE A 31 18.12 8.49 8.53
N PHE A 32 17.80 7.22 8.23
CA PHE A 32 17.31 6.30 9.26
C PHE A 32 18.35 5.95 10.34
N LYS A 33 19.65 6.18 10.09
CA LYS A 33 20.71 6.01 11.09
C LYS A 33 20.88 7.23 11.99
N THR A 34 20.61 8.43 11.48
CA THR A 34 20.95 9.68 12.17
C THR A 34 19.74 10.44 12.70
N THR A 35 18.55 10.18 12.16
CA THR A 35 17.36 10.96 12.47
C THR A 35 16.37 10.14 13.28
N PRO A 36 16.04 10.55 14.51
CA PRO A 36 14.95 9.96 15.27
C PRO A 36 13.62 10.15 14.54
N VAL A 37 12.89 9.06 14.30
CA VAL A 37 11.58 9.06 13.65
C VAL A 37 10.55 8.48 14.62
N LYS A 38 9.47 9.22 14.88
CA LYS A 38 8.33 8.72 15.67
C LYS A 38 7.39 7.90 14.81
N GLU A 39 7.07 8.40 13.62
CA GLU A 39 6.11 7.80 12.70
C GLU A 39 6.47 8.15 11.26
N VAL A 40 6.34 7.21 10.33
CA VAL A 40 6.50 7.43 8.89
C VAL A 40 5.12 7.46 8.25
N HIS A 41 4.82 8.51 7.48
CA HIS A 41 3.49 8.71 6.87
C HIS A 41 3.44 8.25 5.43
N ASN A 42 4.44 8.64 4.64
CA ASN A 42 4.56 8.28 3.24
C ASN A 42 6.04 8.12 2.87
N VAL A 43 6.31 7.16 1.99
CA VAL A 43 7.60 6.99 1.32
C VAL A 43 7.33 6.86 -0.17
N ALA A 44 8.19 7.43 -1.01
CA ALA A 44 8.14 7.22 -2.43
C ALA A 44 9.56 7.11 -2.98
N PHE A 45 9.76 6.21 -3.94
CA PHE A 45 11.02 6.10 -4.67
C PHE A 45 10.76 6.40 -6.14
N GLY A 46 11.53 7.32 -6.70
CA GLY A 46 11.47 7.71 -8.09
C GLY A 46 12.55 7.04 -8.92
N THR A 47 12.80 7.59 -10.10
CA THR A 47 13.93 7.21 -10.96
C THR A 47 15.28 7.50 -10.28
N GLY A 48 16.35 6.85 -10.77
CA GLY A 48 17.71 7.15 -10.32
C GLY A 48 17.96 6.89 -8.83
N VAL A 49 18.21 7.96 -8.09
CA VAL A 49 18.35 7.96 -6.62
C VAL A 49 17.23 8.73 -5.93
N SER A 50 16.22 9.17 -6.69
CA SER A 50 15.14 10.00 -6.19
C SER A 50 14.33 9.31 -5.11
N PHE A 51 14.06 10.01 -4.02
CA PHE A 51 13.14 9.56 -2.98
C PHE A 51 12.47 10.73 -2.27
N PHE A 52 11.33 10.41 -1.64
CA PHE A 52 10.64 11.28 -0.71
C PHE A 52 10.26 10.46 0.54
N ILE A 53 10.36 11.07 1.70
CA ILE A 53 9.80 10.55 2.95
C ILE A 53 9.16 11.69 3.74
N SER A 54 7.92 11.49 4.18
CA SER A 54 7.28 12.31 5.20
C SER A 54 7.16 11.53 6.51
N TYR A 55 7.43 12.20 7.62
CA TYR A 55 7.49 11.58 8.93
C TYR A 55 7.16 12.57 10.05
N THR A 56 6.82 12.07 11.23
CA THR A 56 6.72 12.88 12.45
C THR A 56 7.99 12.68 13.27
N ASP A 57 8.60 13.78 13.71
CA ASP A 57 9.74 13.76 14.63
C ASP A 57 9.31 13.47 16.09
N PRO A 58 10.23 13.21 17.05
CA PRO A 58 9.86 12.93 18.43
C PRO A 58 9.06 14.05 19.12
N ASN A 59 9.15 15.29 18.62
CA ASN A 59 8.42 16.45 19.15
C ASN A 59 7.00 16.55 18.57
N GLY A 60 6.59 15.61 17.71
CA GLY A 60 5.27 15.63 17.08
C GLY A 60 5.18 16.54 15.85
N ILE A 61 6.31 17.05 15.35
CA ILE A 61 6.31 17.95 14.19
C ILE A 61 6.42 17.12 12.91
N GLY A 62 5.52 17.37 11.95
CA GLY A 62 5.59 16.80 10.61
C GLY A 62 6.80 17.35 9.83
N ARG A 63 7.66 16.46 9.36
CA ARG A 63 8.87 16.74 8.60
C ARG A 63 8.85 15.97 7.28
N ALA A 64 9.69 16.39 6.35
CA ALA A 64 10.02 15.62 5.18
C ALA A 64 11.53 15.62 4.93
N LEU A 65 12.01 14.56 4.28
CA LEU A 65 13.31 14.50 3.63
C LEU A 65 13.07 14.05 2.20
N PHE A 66 13.74 14.67 1.25
CA PHE A 66 13.70 14.26 -0.14
C PHE A 66 15.01 14.58 -0.82
N ASP A 67 15.35 13.73 -1.78
CA ASP A 67 16.42 13.94 -2.75
C ASP A 67 15.76 13.61 -4.08
N LEU A 68 15.57 14.61 -4.94
CA LEU A 68 14.84 14.46 -6.19
C LEU A 68 15.78 14.80 -7.33
N ASP A 69 15.96 13.85 -8.25
CA ASP A 69 16.72 14.06 -9.47
C ASP A 69 16.02 15.10 -10.37
N ASP A 70 16.75 15.57 -11.39
CA ASP A 70 16.29 16.57 -12.36
C ASP A 70 15.02 16.15 -13.15
N ASP A 71 14.58 14.90 -13.02
CA ASP A 71 13.33 14.37 -13.56
C ASP A 71 12.08 14.97 -12.87
N TYR A 72 12.19 15.51 -11.64
CA TYR A 72 11.04 15.98 -10.85
C TYR A 72 11.07 17.49 -10.51
N PRO A 73 11.34 18.40 -11.45
CA PRO A 73 11.58 19.83 -11.15
C PRO A 73 10.33 20.55 -10.65
N LYS A 74 9.14 20.11 -11.12
CA LYS A 74 7.85 20.65 -10.66
C LYS A 74 7.53 20.22 -9.23
N LEU A 75 7.82 18.96 -8.88
CA LEU A 75 7.63 18.47 -7.53
C LEU A 75 8.60 19.13 -6.55
N TYR A 76 9.88 19.23 -6.92
CA TYR A 76 10.89 19.94 -6.13
C TYR A 76 10.48 21.39 -5.90
N SER A 77 10.08 22.10 -6.96
CA SER A 77 9.59 23.48 -6.86
C SER A 77 8.39 23.58 -5.91
N TRP A 78 7.46 22.63 -5.97
CA TRP A 78 6.29 22.59 -5.08
C TRP A 78 6.69 22.41 -3.62
N LEU A 79 7.51 21.39 -3.32
CA LEU A 79 7.96 21.07 -1.97
C LEU A 79 8.75 22.21 -1.31
N ILE A 80 9.52 22.96 -2.09
CA ILE A 80 10.35 24.09 -1.61
C ILE A 80 9.57 25.41 -1.57
N LYS A 81 8.92 25.80 -2.68
CA LYS A 81 8.35 27.16 -2.83
C LYS A 81 7.06 27.35 -2.07
N GLU A 82 6.22 26.33 -1.98
CA GLU A 82 4.95 26.45 -1.26
C GLU A 82 5.15 26.40 0.26
N ASN A 83 6.40 26.30 0.73
CA ASN A 83 6.81 26.26 2.14
C ASN A 83 5.72 25.55 2.94
N LEU A 84 5.57 24.23 2.72
CA LEU A 84 4.64 23.34 3.43
C LEU A 84 5.04 23.34 4.92
N ALA A 85 4.87 24.48 5.57
CA ALA A 85 5.70 24.88 6.69
C ALA A 85 5.32 24.10 7.94
N HIS A 86 4.17 23.42 7.96
CA HIS A 86 3.61 22.91 9.20
C HIS A 86 2.92 21.55 9.12
N ASP A 87 2.80 20.89 7.96
CA ASP A 87 2.10 19.59 7.94
C ASP A 87 2.52 18.64 6.81
N TYR A 88 3.80 18.22 6.82
CA TYR A 88 4.23 17.08 6.01
C TYR A 88 3.58 15.75 6.43
N ALA A 89 2.96 15.66 7.62
CA ALA A 89 2.26 14.45 8.03
C ALA A 89 1.02 14.17 7.15
N SER A 90 0.42 15.21 6.59
CA SER A 90 -0.65 15.08 5.60
C SER A 90 -0.18 14.82 4.16
N VAL A 91 1.12 14.92 3.87
CA VAL A 91 1.64 14.83 2.51
C VAL A 91 1.80 13.37 2.08
N SER A 92 1.18 13.01 0.96
CA SER A 92 1.31 11.72 0.28
C SER A 92 1.79 11.92 -1.14
N ILE A 93 2.85 11.21 -1.53
CA ILE A 93 3.43 11.28 -2.88
C ILE A 93 3.55 9.87 -3.44
N SER A 94 3.28 9.74 -4.74
CA SER A 94 3.65 8.60 -5.57
C SER A 94 4.56 9.11 -6.70
N LEU A 95 5.68 8.42 -6.89
CA LEU A 95 6.66 8.72 -7.94
C LEU A 95 6.64 7.58 -8.97
N GLY A 96 6.60 7.94 -10.25
CA GLY A 96 6.66 7.02 -11.38
C GLY A 96 7.84 7.34 -12.30
N LEU A 97 7.91 6.63 -13.43
CA LEU A 97 8.93 6.85 -14.46
C LEU A 97 8.77 8.21 -15.16
N ASN A 98 9.83 8.68 -15.83
CA ASN A 98 9.80 9.88 -16.69
C ASN A 98 9.30 11.15 -15.99
N GLY A 99 9.68 11.34 -14.72
CA GLY A 99 9.24 12.49 -13.93
C GLY A 99 7.76 12.48 -13.55
N ALA A 100 7.06 11.35 -13.74
CA ALA A 100 5.67 11.21 -13.37
C ALA A 100 5.50 11.26 -11.86
N PHE A 101 4.58 12.09 -11.37
CA PHE A 101 4.22 12.09 -9.95
C PHE A 101 2.77 12.49 -9.73
N PHE A 102 2.22 11.99 -8.63
CA PHE A 102 1.01 12.49 -8.01
C PHE A 102 1.32 12.82 -6.56
N ALA A 103 0.88 14.00 -6.11
CA ALA A 103 1.08 14.48 -4.76
C ALA A 103 -0.24 15.03 -4.20
N TRP A 104 -0.52 14.70 -2.95
CA TRP A 104 -1.65 15.18 -2.19
C TRP A 104 -1.19 15.77 -0.85
N SER A 105 -1.84 16.86 -0.44
CA SER A 105 -1.76 17.41 0.91
C SER A 105 -3.11 18.02 1.31
N ASN A 106 -3.20 18.50 2.54
CA ASN A 106 -4.34 19.30 3.00
C ASN A 106 -4.56 20.61 2.19
N GLN A 107 -3.56 21.08 1.44
CA GLN A 107 -3.64 22.27 0.59
C GLN A 107 -4.08 21.97 -0.85
N GLY A 108 -4.18 20.69 -1.22
CA GLY A 108 -4.69 20.26 -2.52
C GLY A 108 -3.82 19.18 -3.17
N HIS A 109 -3.91 19.11 -4.49
CA HIS A 109 -3.23 18.11 -5.30
C HIS A 109 -2.27 18.76 -6.29
N ARG A 110 -1.19 18.05 -6.61
CA ARG A 110 -0.26 18.37 -7.70
C ARG A 110 0.06 17.10 -8.45
N TRP A 111 0.22 17.21 -9.76
CA TRP A 111 0.62 16.07 -10.58
C TRP A 111 1.38 16.54 -11.81
N HIS A 112 2.17 15.63 -12.36
CA HIS A 112 2.84 15.83 -13.64
C HIS A 112 3.05 14.47 -14.30
N ASN A 113 2.91 14.42 -15.63
CA ASN A 113 3.15 13.21 -16.45
C ASN A 113 2.49 11.93 -15.92
N ILE A 114 1.34 12.04 -15.24
CA ILE A 114 0.55 10.84 -14.87
C ILE A 114 -0.13 10.26 -16.11
N PRO A 115 -0.45 8.96 -16.13
CA PRO A 115 -1.16 8.35 -17.26
C PRO A 115 -2.46 9.10 -17.60
N ASP A 116 -2.77 9.28 -18.89
CA ASP A 116 -3.95 10.04 -19.33
C ASP A 116 -5.25 9.48 -18.74
N GLY A 117 -5.40 8.16 -18.73
CA GLY A 117 -6.55 7.49 -18.11
C GLY A 117 -6.65 7.76 -16.60
N ALA A 118 -5.52 7.99 -15.92
CA ALA A 118 -5.51 8.35 -14.51
C ALA A 118 -6.04 9.77 -14.33
N LEU A 119 -5.58 10.71 -15.17
CA LEU A 119 -5.99 12.10 -15.15
C LEU A 119 -7.49 12.24 -15.44
N GLU A 120 -8.00 11.58 -16.46
CA GLU A 120 -9.43 11.60 -16.81
C GLU A 120 -10.31 11.12 -15.66
N ARG A 121 -9.94 9.99 -15.04
CA ARG A 121 -10.68 9.44 -13.90
C ARG A 121 -10.56 10.34 -12.68
N TYR A 122 -9.37 10.84 -12.37
CA TYR A 122 -9.15 11.78 -11.28
C TYR A 122 -10.01 13.04 -11.46
N GLN A 123 -10.02 13.65 -12.64
CA GLN A 123 -10.85 14.82 -12.96
C GLN A 123 -12.35 14.52 -12.82
N LYS A 124 -12.79 13.30 -13.12
CA LYS A 124 -14.17 12.88 -12.87
C LYS A 124 -14.49 12.85 -11.38
N PHE A 125 -13.59 12.35 -10.53
CA PHE A 125 -13.78 12.29 -9.08
C PHE A 125 -13.61 13.65 -8.38
N THR A 126 -12.93 14.61 -9.00
CA THR A 126 -12.75 15.95 -8.44
C THR A 126 -13.80 16.97 -8.89
N LYS A 127 -14.83 16.56 -9.64
CA LYS A 127 -15.97 17.44 -9.92
C LYS A 127 -16.63 17.91 -8.61
N PRO A 128 -17.11 19.16 -8.52
CA PRO A 128 -17.58 19.73 -7.25
C PRO A 128 -18.64 18.90 -6.51
N ASP A 129 -19.51 18.21 -7.25
CA ASP A 129 -20.56 17.32 -6.75
C ASP A 129 -20.01 16.01 -6.15
N LEU A 130 -18.86 15.54 -6.64
CA LEU A 130 -18.21 14.30 -6.22
C LEU A 130 -17.05 14.51 -5.26
N PHE A 131 -16.43 15.69 -5.26
CA PHE A 131 -15.23 15.98 -4.47
C PHE A 131 -15.45 15.77 -2.96
N LEU A 132 -16.62 16.14 -2.44
CA LEU A 132 -16.97 15.94 -1.03
C LEU A 132 -17.17 14.46 -0.67
N ARG A 133 -17.44 13.60 -1.67
CA ARG A 133 -17.77 12.17 -1.49
C ARG A 133 -16.65 11.23 -1.91
N CYS A 134 -15.66 11.72 -2.66
CA CYS A 134 -14.63 10.92 -3.30
C CYS A 134 -13.29 11.66 -3.26
N ARG A 135 -12.80 11.94 -2.06
CA ARG A 135 -11.47 12.54 -1.89
C ARG A 135 -10.41 11.52 -2.27
N VAL A 136 -9.77 11.69 -3.42
CA VAL A 136 -8.65 10.85 -3.85
C VAL A 136 -7.46 11.13 -2.94
N LYS A 137 -7.03 10.13 -2.17
CA LYS A 137 -5.91 10.24 -1.24
C LYS A 137 -4.57 10.04 -1.94
N THR A 138 -4.51 9.06 -2.84
CA THR A 138 -3.30 8.78 -3.61
C THR A 138 -3.65 8.20 -4.98
N ILE A 139 -2.76 8.42 -5.94
CA ILE A 139 -2.73 7.69 -7.21
C ILE A 139 -1.37 7.03 -7.29
N ASP A 140 -1.35 5.72 -7.13
CA ASP A 140 -0.15 4.93 -7.34
C ASP A 140 0.08 4.70 -8.82
N ILE A 141 1.28 5.03 -9.27
CA ILE A 141 1.68 4.98 -10.68
C ILE A 141 2.41 3.65 -10.87
N GLY A 142 1.89 2.79 -11.74
CA GLY A 142 2.47 1.49 -12.03
C GLY A 142 3.43 1.52 -13.21
N TYR A 143 3.80 0.33 -13.69
CA TYR A 143 4.64 0.12 -14.85
C TYR A 143 3.91 0.49 -16.15
N GLY A 144 4.60 1.15 -17.08
CA GLY A 144 3.98 1.68 -18.29
C GLY A 144 2.98 2.79 -17.98
N ASP A 145 1.80 2.77 -18.60
CA ASP A 145 0.73 3.74 -18.32
C ASP A 145 -0.33 3.19 -17.35
N THR A 146 0.06 2.29 -16.47
CA THR A 146 -0.86 1.74 -15.47
C THR A 146 -0.93 2.61 -14.24
N PHE A 147 -2.09 2.58 -13.58
CA PHE A 147 -2.30 3.36 -12.37
C PHE A 147 -3.38 2.75 -11.51
N LEU A 148 -3.37 3.14 -10.24
CA LEU A 148 -4.40 2.83 -9.27
C LEU A 148 -4.64 4.04 -8.37
N GLY A 149 -5.87 4.53 -8.32
CA GLY A 149 -6.33 5.59 -7.44
C GLY A 149 -7.05 5.04 -6.23
N ILE A 150 -6.74 5.60 -5.06
CA ILE A 150 -7.36 5.24 -3.77
C ILE A 150 -8.01 6.50 -3.18
N GLY A 151 -9.31 6.45 -2.96
CA GLY A 151 -10.09 7.46 -2.25
C GLY A 151 -10.15 7.21 -0.74
N VAL A 152 -10.49 8.25 0.01
CA VAL A 152 -10.68 8.21 1.48
C VAL A 152 -11.76 7.20 1.90
N ASP A 153 -12.79 7.02 1.08
CA ASP A 153 -13.91 6.11 1.36
C ASP A 153 -13.73 4.71 0.74
N ASN A 154 -12.47 4.31 0.49
CA ASN A 154 -12.14 3.10 -0.28
C ASN A 154 -12.84 3.10 -1.65
N VAL A 155 -12.95 4.29 -2.27
CA VAL A 155 -13.32 4.40 -3.68
C VAL A 155 -12.07 4.18 -4.49
N TRP A 156 -12.05 3.12 -5.31
CA TRP A 156 -10.90 2.75 -6.10
C TRP A 156 -11.19 2.98 -7.58
N PHE A 157 -10.17 3.36 -8.32
CA PHE A 157 -10.23 3.36 -9.78
C PHE A 157 -8.86 3.02 -10.33
N TRP A 158 -8.77 2.17 -11.34
CA TRP A 158 -7.48 1.79 -11.91
C TRP A 158 -7.61 1.46 -13.38
N ASP A 159 -6.47 1.52 -14.06
CA ASP A 159 -6.25 0.85 -15.32
C ASP A 159 -4.92 0.12 -15.20
N LEU A 160 -4.99 -1.20 -15.08
CA LEU A 160 -3.81 -2.05 -14.95
C LEU A 160 -3.39 -2.65 -16.30
N LYS A 161 -4.20 -2.44 -17.34
CA LYS A 161 -4.05 -3.08 -18.64
C LYS A 161 -3.77 -4.59 -18.45
N ASP A 162 -2.94 -5.13 -19.32
CA ASP A 162 -2.42 -6.49 -19.31
C ASP A 162 -1.04 -6.59 -18.62
N GLN A 163 -0.64 -5.53 -17.89
CA GLN A 163 0.67 -5.45 -17.22
C GLN A 163 0.66 -6.04 -15.80
N TYR A 164 -0.51 -6.30 -15.21
CA TYR A 164 -0.64 -6.90 -13.86
C TYR A 164 -1.61 -8.08 -13.83
N PRO A 165 -1.37 -9.16 -14.60
CA PRO A 165 -2.27 -10.30 -14.67
C PRO A 165 -2.49 -10.98 -13.31
N HIS A 166 -1.48 -11.07 -12.43
CA HIS A 166 -1.67 -11.66 -11.10
C HIS A 166 -2.58 -10.82 -10.22
N PHE A 167 -2.45 -9.50 -10.28
CA PHE A 167 -3.35 -8.62 -9.54
C PHE A 167 -4.78 -8.67 -10.11
N ALA A 168 -4.93 -8.68 -11.44
CA ALA A 168 -6.23 -8.82 -12.10
C ALA A 168 -6.93 -10.14 -11.75
N SER A 169 -6.16 -11.21 -11.48
CA SER A 169 -6.69 -12.52 -11.07
C SER A 169 -7.45 -12.50 -9.74
N LEU A 170 -7.30 -11.45 -8.92
CA LEU A 170 -8.06 -11.26 -7.68
C LEU A 170 -9.54 -10.92 -7.93
N GLY A 171 -10.00 -10.99 -9.19
CA GLY A 171 -11.40 -10.73 -9.57
C GLY A 171 -11.75 -9.25 -9.54
N VAL A 172 -10.74 -8.38 -9.57
CA VAL A 172 -10.92 -6.95 -9.39
C VAL A 172 -11.38 -6.30 -10.69
N LYS A 173 -12.68 -6.10 -10.86
CA LYS A 173 -13.23 -5.43 -12.05
C LYS A 173 -13.43 -3.93 -11.86
N GLU A 174 -13.98 -3.50 -10.71
CA GLU A 174 -14.33 -2.09 -10.46
C GLU A 174 -14.16 -1.63 -9.00
N ASN A 175 -14.14 -2.57 -8.04
CA ASN A 175 -13.68 -2.30 -6.68
C ASN A 175 -12.73 -3.43 -6.19
N ILE A 176 -11.77 -3.09 -5.33
CA ILE A 176 -11.02 -4.06 -4.53
C ILE A 176 -11.67 -4.08 -3.15
N PRO A 177 -12.75 -4.87 -2.96
CA PRO A 177 -13.47 -4.86 -1.70
C PRO A 177 -12.51 -5.19 -0.57
N ASN A 178 -12.59 -4.40 0.49
CA ASN A 178 -11.79 -4.55 1.71
C ASN A 178 -10.29 -4.33 1.55
N ALA A 179 -9.76 -3.87 0.40
CA ALA A 179 -8.36 -3.44 0.37
C ALA A 179 -8.15 -2.26 1.34
N GLN A 180 -7.12 -2.37 2.17
CA GLN A 180 -6.65 -1.30 3.05
C GLN A 180 -5.45 -0.56 2.44
N TRP A 181 -4.63 -1.29 1.68
CA TRP A 181 -3.45 -0.75 1.03
C TRP A 181 -3.17 -1.51 -0.25
N VAL A 182 -2.80 -0.79 -1.30
CA VAL A 182 -2.24 -1.39 -2.52
C VAL A 182 -1.10 -0.52 -2.99
N THR A 183 -0.03 -1.16 -3.44
CA THR A 183 1.00 -0.50 -4.24
C THR A 183 1.35 -1.33 -5.47
N LEU A 184 1.66 -0.65 -6.56
CA LEU A 184 2.19 -1.17 -7.81
C LEU A 184 3.69 -0.84 -7.87
N ASN A 185 4.48 -1.71 -8.47
CA ASN A 185 5.87 -1.39 -8.77
C ASN A 185 5.96 -0.62 -10.10
N PRO A 186 6.37 0.66 -10.13
CA PRO A 186 6.53 1.40 -11.38
C PRO A 186 7.72 0.93 -12.23
N PHE A 187 8.63 0.14 -11.66
CA PHE A 187 9.87 -0.28 -12.30
C PHE A 187 9.82 -1.68 -12.93
N ALA A 188 8.75 -2.44 -12.67
CA ALA A 188 8.58 -3.78 -13.21
C ALA A 188 7.11 -4.15 -13.32
N ALA A 189 6.72 -4.71 -14.47
CA ALA A 189 5.40 -5.25 -14.69
C ALA A 189 5.07 -6.36 -13.68
N ASP A 190 3.77 -6.48 -13.38
CA ASP A 190 3.17 -7.54 -12.57
C ASP A 190 3.74 -7.71 -11.15
N GLN A 191 4.42 -6.69 -10.63
CA GLN A 191 4.88 -6.64 -9.25
C GLN A 191 4.05 -5.68 -8.42
N HIS A 192 3.43 -6.18 -7.37
CA HIS A 192 2.45 -5.45 -6.58
C HIS A 192 2.41 -5.97 -5.16
N PHE A 193 1.75 -5.22 -4.29
CA PHE A 193 1.50 -5.60 -2.91
C PHE A 193 0.17 -5.03 -2.43
N ALA A 194 -0.71 -5.88 -1.92
CA ALA A 194 -2.05 -5.53 -1.48
C ALA A 194 -2.36 -6.15 -0.13
N VAL A 195 -2.87 -5.33 0.79
CA VAL A 195 -3.31 -5.73 2.13
C VAL A 195 -4.80 -5.50 2.24
N PHE A 196 -5.52 -6.48 2.76
CA PHE A 196 -6.97 -6.47 2.91
C PHE A 196 -7.38 -6.36 4.38
N ALA A 197 -8.62 -5.97 4.63
CA ALA A 197 -9.13 -5.67 5.97
C ALA A 197 -9.31 -6.91 6.85
N ASP A 198 -9.40 -8.09 6.24
CA ASP A 198 -9.35 -9.38 6.92
C ASP A 198 -7.92 -9.79 7.34
N GLY A 199 -6.92 -8.97 6.99
CA GLY A 199 -5.51 -9.22 7.25
C GLY A 199 -4.82 -10.10 6.21
N SER A 200 -5.54 -10.58 5.20
CA SER A 200 -4.94 -11.29 4.06
C SER A 200 -4.07 -10.33 3.24
N VAL A 201 -3.04 -10.90 2.61
CA VAL A 201 -2.13 -10.13 1.74
C VAL A 201 -1.91 -10.90 0.45
N HIS A 202 -2.02 -10.17 -0.65
CA HIS A 202 -1.70 -10.64 -1.99
C HIS A 202 -0.52 -9.84 -2.52
N TYR A 203 0.47 -10.53 -3.09
CA TYR A 203 1.66 -9.87 -3.61
C TYR A 203 2.30 -10.65 -4.75
N SER A 204 3.00 -9.91 -5.59
CA SER A 204 4.00 -10.42 -6.54
C SER A 204 5.23 -9.55 -6.37
N LEU A 205 6.34 -10.14 -5.93
CA LEU A 205 7.53 -9.41 -5.49
C LEU A 205 8.75 -9.81 -6.33
N PRO A 206 9.74 -8.92 -6.49
CA PRO A 206 11.04 -9.33 -6.97
C PRO A 206 11.60 -10.49 -6.13
N PRO A 207 12.28 -11.48 -6.72
CA PRO A 207 12.86 -12.61 -5.97
C PRO A 207 13.76 -12.17 -4.81
N GLY A 208 14.53 -11.09 -5.00
CA GLY A 208 15.39 -10.53 -3.95
C GLY A 208 14.66 -9.88 -2.78
N LEU A 209 13.37 -9.58 -2.92
CA LEU A 209 12.53 -8.97 -1.88
C LEU A 209 11.65 -10.01 -1.15
N ALA A 210 11.36 -11.14 -1.80
CA ALA A 210 10.45 -12.15 -1.28
C ALA A 210 10.84 -12.66 0.12
N VAL A 211 12.14 -12.86 0.37
CA VAL A 211 12.65 -13.33 1.67
C VAL A 211 12.39 -12.30 2.78
N ASP A 212 12.69 -11.03 2.52
CA ASP A 212 12.52 -9.96 3.50
C ASP A 212 11.05 -9.77 3.88
N VAL A 213 10.18 -9.80 2.87
CA VAL A 213 8.74 -9.64 3.04
C VAL A 213 8.11 -10.87 3.71
N ALA A 214 8.54 -12.08 3.38
CA ALA A 214 8.08 -13.30 4.06
C ALA A 214 8.40 -13.28 5.57
N GLN A 215 9.61 -12.84 5.96
CA GLN A 215 9.96 -12.69 7.37
C GLN A 215 9.09 -11.65 8.09
N LEU A 216 8.80 -10.54 7.42
CA LEU A 216 7.93 -9.50 7.97
C LEU A 216 6.50 -10.01 8.16
N PHE A 217 6.02 -10.83 7.22
CA PHE A 217 4.72 -11.49 7.35
C PHE A 217 4.66 -12.42 8.55
N GLN A 218 5.69 -13.24 8.75
CA GLN A 218 5.78 -14.10 9.93
C GLN A 218 5.73 -13.29 11.22
N GLN A 219 6.47 -12.18 11.29
CA GLN A 219 6.46 -11.28 12.45
C GLN A 219 5.11 -10.59 12.67
N TYR A 220 4.43 -10.21 11.60
CA TYR A 220 3.10 -9.62 11.67
C TYR A 220 2.05 -10.65 12.14
N ALA A 221 2.03 -11.83 11.54
CA ALA A 221 1.12 -12.92 11.89
C ALA A 221 1.31 -13.38 13.34
N ALA A 222 2.55 -13.55 13.79
CA ALA A 222 2.86 -13.90 15.19
C ALA A 222 2.30 -12.88 16.17
N ARG A 223 2.37 -11.58 15.83
CA ARG A 223 1.82 -10.51 16.68
C ARG A 223 0.31 -10.47 16.68
N LEU A 224 -0.35 -10.69 15.54
CA LEU A 224 -1.82 -10.82 15.50
C LEU A 224 -2.30 -11.98 16.37
N ALA A 225 -1.59 -13.11 16.35
CA ALA A 225 -1.89 -14.26 17.21
C ALA A 225 -1.76 -13.90 18.70
N GLN A 226 -0.69 -13.22 19.10
CA GLN A 226 -0.49 -12.74 20.48
C GLN A 226 -1.59 -11.77 20.93
N GLN A 227 -2.01 -10.83 20.07
CA GLN A 227 -3.09 -9.88 20.38
C GLN A 227 -4.43 -10.58 20.58
N THR A 228 -4.69 -11.64 19.80
CA THR A 228 -5.92 -12.44 19.92
C THR A 228 -5.94 -13.23 21.24
N GLN A 229 -4.79 -13.76 21.67
CA GLN A 229 -4.67 -14.47 22.95
C GLN A 229 -4.80 -13.55 24.18
N GLN A 230 -4.35 -12.29 24.06
CA GLN A 230 -4.45 -11.32 25.15
C GLN A 230 -5.84 -10.71 25.31
N ARG A 231 -6.74 -10.89 24.33
CA ARG A 231 -8.12 -10.42 24.45
C ARG A 231 -8.81 -11.32 25.49
N PRO A 232 -9.14 -10.80 26.69
CA PRO A 232 -9.81 -11.63 27.69
C PRO A 232 -11.06 -12.23 27.05
N PRO A 233 -11.34 -13.53 27.27
CA PRO A 233 -12.52 -14.18 26.70
C PRO A 233 -13.69 -13.28 27.06
N ALA A 234 -14.37 -12.77 26.03
CA ALA A 234 -15.42 -11.77 26.17
C ALA A 234 -16.29 -12.19 27.34
N GLY A 235 -16.14 -11.46 28.46
CA GLY A 235 -16.60 -11.92 29.76
C GLY A 235 -18.02 -12.39 29.56
N ARG A 236 -18.24 -13.70 29.74
CA ARG A 236 -19.54 -14.34 29.57
C ARG A 236 -20.45 -13.50 30.41
N LEU A 237 -21.22 -12.59 29.77
CA LEU A 237 -22.17 -11.74 30.46
C LEU A 237 -23.02 -12.77 31.17
N GLN A 238 -22.81 -12.92 32.48
CA GLN A 238 -23.67 -13.74 33.29
C GLN A 238 -25.04 -13.16 32.97
N GLN A 239 -25.90 -13.99 32.37
CA GLN A 239 -27.31 -13.73 32.30
C GLN A 239 -27.75 -13.66 33.76
N GLY A 240 -27.50 -12.51 34.39
CA GLY A 240 -28.17 -12.10 35.59
C GLY A 240 -29.62 -12.09 35.18
N SER A 241 -30.34 -13.10 35.67
CA SER A 241 -31.78 -13.19 35.56
C SER A 241 -32.31 -11.84 36.02
N ILE A 242 -32.76 -11.02 35.07
CA ILE A 242 -33.48 -9.79 35.38
C ILE A 242 -34.77 -10.28 36.03
N ALA A 243 -34.78 -10.34 37.36
CA ALA A 243 -36.01 -10.44 38.11
C ALA A 243 -36.86 -9.26 37.67
N ALA A 244 -38.05 -9.57 37.13
CA ALA A 244 -39.02 -8.60 36.68
C ALA A 244 -39.23 -7.54 37.77
N PRO A 245 -39.03 -6.24 37.48
CA PRO A 245 -39.43 -5.20 38.40
C PRO A 245 -40.96 -5.25 38.50
N GLY A 246 -41.45 -5.58 39.69
CA GLY A 246 -42.84 -5.37 40.07
C GLY A 246 -43.26 -3.94 39.76
N GLY A 247 -44.51 -3.82 39.29
CA GLY A 247 -45.07 -2.62 38.72
C GLY A 247 -44.93 -1.37 39.59
N TYR A 248 -44.67 -0.25 38.92
CA TYR A 248 -44.96 1.07 39.44
C TYR A 248 -46.00 1.75 38.56
N SER A 249 -47.07 2.12 39.25
CA SER A 249 -48.21 2.90 38.79
C SER A 249 -47.78 4.20 38.12
N ASN A 250 -48.45 4.48 37.00
CA ASN A 250 -48.63 5.80 36.42
C ASN A 250 -49.06 6.82 37.49
N THR A 251 -48.33 7.92 37.64
CA THR A 251 -48.89 9.26 37.94
C THR A 251 -47.85 10.35 37.70
N ALA A 252 -48.34 11.47 37.13
CA ALA A 252 -47.74 12.81 37.10
C ALA A 252 -46.70 13.13 36.00
N PHE A 253 -47.22 13.47 34.81
CA PHE A 253 -46.56 14.38 33.87
C PHE A 253 -46.56 15.81 34.44
N GLY A 254 -45.40 16.29 34.88
CA GLY A 254 -45.12 17.70 35.16
C GLY A 254 -44.38 18.33 33.99
N SER A 255 -45.05 19.25 33.28
CA SER A 255 -44.52 20.05 32.19
C SER A 255 -43.49 21.08 32.70
N GLY A 256 -42.21 20.81 32.48
CA GLY A 256 -41.12 21.77 32.66
C GLY A 256 -40.48 22.11 31.30
N GLY A 257 -41.03 23.10 30.61
CA GLY A 257 -40.52 23.59 29.34
C GLY A 257 -39.16 24.29 29.51
N ARG A 258 -38.14 23.78 28.82
CA ARG A 258 -36.87 24.47 28.59
C ARG A 258 -36.94 25.09 27.18
N PRO A 259 -36.75 26.42 27.02
CA PRO A 259 -36.78 27.02 25.69
C PRO A 259 -35.58 26.54 24.85
N PRO A 260 -35.77 26.34 23.53
CA PRO A 260 -34.66 26.02 22.64
C PRO A 260 -33.75 27.24 22.50
N ASP A 261 -32.46 27.02 22.69
CA ASP A 261 -31.39 27.97 22.38
C ASP A 261 -31.29 28.07 20.85
N THR A 262 -31.75 29.20 20.30
CA THR A 262 -31.78 29.49 18.85
C THR A 262 -30.55 30.23 18.37
N SER A 263 -29.41 30.10 19.05
CA SER A 263 -28.16 30.70 18.60
C SER A 263 -27.67 30.00 17.31
N PRO A 264 -27.58 30.69 16.16
CA PRO A 264 -26.96 30.12 14.97
C PRO A 264 -25.47 29.85 15.27
N PRO A 265 -24.91 28.71 14.81
CA PRO A 265 -23.49 28.43 14.97
C PRO A 265 -22.66 29.55 14.30
N PRO A 266 -21.49 29.90 14.86
CA PRO A 266 -20.63 30.93 14.30
C PRO A 266 -20.29 30.57 12.84
N GLN A 267 -20.62 31.47 11.92
CA GLN A 267 -20.25 31.37 10.52
C GLN A 267 -18.73 31.44 10.41
N PHE A 268 -18.11 30.33 10.02
CA PHE A 268 -16.70 30.27 9.71
C PHE A 268 -16.47 30.94 8.35
N ASN A 269 -16.07 32.21 8.35
CA ASN A 269 -15.67 32.95 7.15
C ASN A 269 -14.26 32.55 6.68
N GLY A 270 -14.05 31.26 6.42
CA GLY A 270 -12.91 30.78 5.65
C GLY A 270 -13.20 30.87 4.15
N PRO A 271 -12.17 31.06 3.30
CA PRO A 271 -12.36 30.98 1.84
C PRO A 271 -13.00 29.63 1.46
N SER A 272 -13.92 29.65 0.49
CA SER A 272 -14.56 28.41 0.05
C SER A 272 -13.51 27.48 -0.57
N PRO A 273 -13.60 26.14 -0.38
CA PRO A 273 -12.70 25.18 -1.02
C PRO A 273 -12.60 25.34 -2.55
N MET A 274 -13.64 25.94 -3.17
CA MET A 274 -13.68 26.27 -4.60
C MET A 274 -12.71 27.40 -5.01
N ASP A 275 -12.37 28.33 -4.12
CA ASP A 275 -11.49 29.46 -4.43
C ASP A 275 -10.03 29.02 -4.63
N PHE A 276 -9.62 27.90 -4.01
CA PHE A 276 -8.29 27.32 -4.18
C PHE A 276 -8.07 26.72 -5.58
N PHE A 277 -9.13 26.24 -6.25
CA PHE A 277 -8.98 25.59 -7.56
C PHE A 277 -8.74 26.57 -8.71
N ASN A 278 -9.20 27.82 -8.58
CA ASN A 278 -9.03 28.86 -9.60
C ASN A 278 -7.79 29.75 -9.40
N GLN A 279 -7.15 29.72 -8.22
CA GLN A 279 -6.01 30.57 -7.92
C GLN A 279 -4.67 30.03 -8.40
N TYR A 280 -4.61 28.76 -8.80
CA TYR A 280 -3.39 28.13 -9.30
C TYR A 280 -3.65 27.55 -10.68
N PRO A 281 -3.40 28.30 -11.77
CA PRO A 281 -3.53 27.74 -13.10
C PRO A 281 -2.57 26.56 -13.21
N ASN A 282 -3.13 25.35 -13.19
CA ASN A 282 -2.45 24.17 -13.65
C ASN A 282 -1.96 24.47 -15.07
N ASN A 283 -0.64 24.39 -15.30
CA ASN A 283 -0.05 24.37 -16.64
C ASN A 283 -0.43 23.06 -17.34
N ALA A 284 -1.73 22.85 -17.58
CA ALA A 284 -2.30 21.81 -18.42
C ALA A 284 -2.08 22.10 -19.92
N GLN A 285 -1.45 23.22 -20.26
CA GLN A 285 -0.93 23.48 -21.60
C GLN A 285 0.57 23.18 -21.65
N SER A 286 0.92 21.92 -21.83
CA SER A 286 2.16 21.61 -22.55
C SER A 286 1.89 21.91 -24.03
N PRO A 287 2.78 22.63 -24.74
CA PRO A 287 2.61 22.84 -26.17
C PRO A 287 2.73 21.49 -26.88
N VAL A 288 1.74 21.19 -27.73
CA VAL A 288 1.85 20.15 -28.76
C VAL A 288 2.98 20.57 -29.69
N GLY A 289 4.18 20.06 -29.41
CA GLY A 289 5.41 20.45 -30.08
C GLY A 289 6.08 19.26 -30.75
N GLY A 290 5.84 19.11 -32.05
CA GLY A 290 6.89 18.84 -33.04
C GLY A 290 7.69 17.55 -32.90
N ASN A 291 7.25 16.56 -33.68
CA ASN A 291 8.06 15.50 -34.27
C ASN A 291 9.48 15.98 -34.64
N SER A 292 10.51 15.43 -33.99
CA SER A 292 11.86 15.42 -34.55
C SER A 292 12.43 14.00 -34.42
N GLY A 293 12.51 13.32 -35.57
CA GLY A 293 13.19 12.05 -35.68
C GLY A 293 14.69 12.25 -35.48
N ASN A 294 15.26 11.46 -34.56
CA ASN A 294 16.69 11.19 -34.55
C ASN A 294 16.90 9.68 -34.53
N ASN A 295 17.37 9.22 -35.68
CA ASN A 295 17.78 7.87 -36.00
C ASN A 295 19.17 7.65 -35.37
N PHE A 296 19.25 6.90 -34.27
CA PHE A 296 20.51 6.37 -33.76
C PHE A 296 20.46 4.85 -33.81
N GLY A 297 21.29 4.29 -34.71
CA GLY A 297 21.44 2.87 -34.93
C GLY A 297 22.04 2.16 -33.71
N VAL A 298 21.40 1.06 -33.33
CA VAL A 298 21.88 0.11 -32.33
C VAL A 298 22.53 -1.08 -33.06
N PRO A 299 23.80 -1.45 -32.77
CA PRO A 299 24.36 -2.73 -33.21
C PRO A 299 23.83 -3.86 -32.33
N GLY A 300 23.47 -4.98 -32.96
CA GLY A 300 22.83 -6.14 -32.34
C GLY A 300 23.68 -6.91 -31.31
N PRO A 301 23.05 -7.79 -30.51
CA PRO A 301 23.71 -8.51 -29.44
C PRO A 301 24.44 -9.77 -29.93
N SER A 302 25.69 -9.90 -29.49
CA SER A 302 26.45 -11.15 -29.48
C SER A 302 26.01 -12.02 -28.29
N GLY A 303 25.86 -13.32 -28.55
CA GLY A 303 25.42 -14.31 -27.58
C GLY A 303 26.44 -14.59 -26.47
N GLY A 304 25.92 -14.94 -25.30
CA GLY A 304 26.70 -15.39 -24.14
C GLY A 304 25.92 -16.43 -23.35
N ALA A 305 26.59 -17.55 -23.06
CA ALA A 305 26.05 -18.82 -22.61
C ALA A 305 25.40 -18.79 -21.21
N GLY A 306 24.26 -19.49 -21.08
CA GLY A 306 23.58 -19.74 -19.81
C GLY A 306 24.19 -20.92 -19.07
N GLY A 307 24.68 -20.68 -17.85
CA GLY A 307 24.91 -21.70 -16.84
C GLY A 307 23.74 -21.71 -15.86
N ASN A 308 22.92 -22.77 -15.91
CA ASN A 308 21.88 -22.99 -14.90
C ASN A 308 22.53 -23.57 -13.64
N SER A 309 22.53 -22.80 -12.55
CA SER A 309 22.88 -23.32 -11.22
C SER A 309 21.66 -24.04 -10.61
N PRO A 310 21.77 -25.34 -10.28
CA PRO A 310 20.66 -26.13 -9.71
C PRO A 310 20.15 -25.63 -8.35
N ASP A 311 20.91 -24.78 -7.65
CA ASP A 311 20.56 -24.28 -6.31
C ASP A 311 19.41 -23.26 -6.31
N VAL A 312 19.25 -22.48 -7.38
CA VAL A 312 18.18 -21.47 -7.48
C VAL A 312 16.82 -22.14 -7.67
N ASN A 313 16.78 -23.27 -8.39
CA ASN A 313 15.55 -24.01 -8.63
C ASN A 313 15.07 -24.76 -7.36
N GLN A 314 15.98 -25.23 -6.51
CA GLN A 314 15.62 -25.83 -5.21
C GLN A 314 15.11 -24.78 -4.21
N ALA A 315 15.70 -23.58 -4.18
CA ALA A 315 15.21 -22.48 -3.35
C ALA A 315 13.79 -22.03 -3.76
N MET A 316 13.52 -21.95 -5.07
CA MET A 316 12.17 -21.62 -5.57
C MET A 316 11.14 -22.70 -5.25
N ALA A 317 11.48 -23.99 -5.39
CA ALA A 317 10.58 -25.09 -5.02
C ALA A 317 10.27 -25.14 -3.51
N THR A 318 11.26 -24.82 -2.67
CA THR A 318 11.09 -24.76 -1.21
C THR A 318 10.23 -23.56 -0.78
N MET A 319 10.37 -22.42 -1.46
CA MET A 319 9.51 -21.26 -1.24
C MET A 319 8.09 -21.49 -1.73
N GLN A 320 7.90 -22.10 -2.91
CA GLN A 320 6.57 -22.41 -3.44
C GLN A 320 5.82 -23.38 -2.53
N SER A 321 6.46 -24.46 -2.07
CA SER A 321 5.84 -25.41 -1.12
C SER A 321 5.53 -24.77 0.23
N SER A 322 6.37 -23.84 0.71
CA SER A 322 6.07 -23.07 1.93
C SER A 322 4.89 -22.10 1.73
N MET A 323 4.75 -21.52 0.53
CA MET A 323 3.60 -20.67 0.18
C MET A 323 2.31 -21.47 0.01
N ASP A 324 2.38 -22.66 -0.60
CA ASP A 324 1.22 -23.55 -0.72
C ASP A 324 0.77 -24.05 0.67
N ALA A 325 1.71 -24.30 1.58
CA ALA A 325 1.41 -24.61 2.97
C ALA A 325 0.73 -23.43 3.69
N LEU A 326 1.23 -22.20 3.54
CA LEU A 326 0.63 -21.00 4.14
C LEU A 326 -0.75 -20.68 3.56
N ASN A 327 -0.92 -20.83 2.24
CA ASN A 327 -2.22 -20.66 1.56
C ASN A 327 -3.22 -21.76 1.94
N SER A 328 -2.75 -22.99 2.14
CA SER A 328 -3.62 -24.07 2.67
C SER A 328 -4.08 -23.77 4.10
N VAL A 329 -3.22 -23.20 4.94
CA VAL A 329 -3.58 -22.78 6.30
C VAL A 329 -4.55 -21.59 6.29
N ALA A 330 -4.38 -20.65 5.35
CA ALA A 330 -5.31 -19.54 5.17
C ALA A 330 -6.69 -20.02 4.69
N ASN A 331 -6.77 -20.99 3.78
CA ASN A 331 -8.04 -21.57 3.31
C ASN A 331 -8.73 -22.47 4.35
N VAL A 332 -8.00 -23.03 5.32
CA VAL A 332 -8.58 -23.84 6.41
C VAL A 332 -9.27 -22.98 7.49
N THR A 333 -9.05 -21.66 7.50
CA THR A 333 -9.77 -20.74 8.42
C THR A 333 -11.28 -20.63 8.15
N GLY A 334 -11.77 -21.20 7.04
CA GLY A 334 -13.19 -21.35 6.75
C GLY A 334 -13.90 -22.52 7.45
N GLN A 335 -13.18 -23.46 8.10
CA GLN A 335 -13.80 -24.59 8.81
C GLN A 335 -13.06 -24.95 10.11
N GLY A 336 -13.66 -24.56 11.24
CA GLY A 336 -13.56 -25.26 12.54
C GLY A 336 -12.17 -25.37 13.21
N MET A 337 -12.01 -24.67 14.34
CA MET A 337 -10.83 -24.68 15.24
C MET A 337 -10.55 -26.03 15.95
N GLY A 338 -10.44 -27.14 15.22
CA GLY A 338 -10.10 -28.47 15.77
C GLY A 338 -8.67 -28.93 15.47
N ALA A 339 -8.12 -28.56 14.31
CA ALA A 339 -6.87 -29.14 13.80
C ALA A 339 -5.57 -28.52 14.37
N VAL A 340 -5.63 -27.32 14.95
CA VAL A 340 -4.45 -26.55 15.37
C VAL A 340 -3.75 -27.17 16.60
N ASN A 341 -4.47 -27.91 17.45
CA ASN A 341 -3.88 -28.54 18.64
C ASN A 341 -3.22 -29.90 18.38
N GLN A 342 -3.44 -30.55 17.22
CA GLN A 342 -2.82 -31.86 16.92
C GLN A 342 -1.51 -31.76 16.12
N LEU A 343 -1.27 -30.66 15.40
CA LEU A 343 -0.02 -30.49 14.62
C LEU A 343 1.13 -29.88 15.43
N ALA A 344 0.83 -29.18 16.53
CA ALA A 344 1.86 -28.62 17.43
C ALA A 344 2.57 -29.69 18.30
N SER A 345 1.99 -30.89 18.48
CA SER A 345 2.60 -31.93 19.32
C SER A 345 3.57 -32.88 18.59
N ASN A 346 3.56 -32.91 17.25
CA ASN A 346 4.25 -33.96 16.48
C ASN A 346 5.34 -33.44 15.51
N GLY A 347 5.73 -32.16 15.60
CA GLY A 347 6.58 -31.48 14.59
C GLY A 347 8.08 -31.40 14.90
N LEU A 348 8.63 -32.21 15.80
CA LEU A 348 10.07 -32.31 16.04
C LEU A 348 10.50 -33.73 15.68
N MET A 349 11.26 -33.89 14.57
CA MET A 349 11.96 -35.10 14.07
C MET A 349 11.65 -35.42 12.60
N VAL A 350 11.97 -34.54 11.66
CA VAL A 350 12.25 -34.94 10.26
C VAL A 350 13.39 -34.08 9.74
N GLY A 351 14.61 -34.49 10.08
CA GLY A 351 15.83 -33.81 9.66
C GLY A 351 17.02 -34.75 9.71
N GLN A 352 16.87 -35.98 9.21
CA GLN A 352 17.96 -36.93 8.94
C GLN A 352 17.38 -38.19 8.30
N LEU A 353 17.34 -38.24 6.97
CA LEU A 353 17.51 -39.40 6.09
C LEU A 353 16.89 -39.05 4.73
N THR A 354 17.73 -38.76 3.74
CA THR A 354 17.55 -39.21 2.35
C THR A 354 18.80 -38.82 1.56
N GLY A 355 19.86 -39.58 1.80
CA GLY A 355 20.82 -39.92 0.75
C GLY A 355 20.55 -41.38 0.37
N GLN A 356 20.68 -41.70 -0.91
CA GLN A 356 20.50 -43.02 -1.55
C GLN A 356 19.07 -43.34 -2.02
N LEU A 357 18.82 -43.12 -3.31
CA LEU A 357 18.60 -44.19 -4.29
C LEU A 357 18.48 -43.59 -5.68
N ALA A 358 19.52 -43.80 -6.49
CA ALA A 358 19.42 -43.77 -7.93
C ALA A 358 18.81 -45.09 -8.41
N THR A 359 18.08 -45.04 -9.53
CA THR A 359 18.16 -45.88 -10.75
C THR A 359 16.77 -46.31 -11.27
N ALA A 360 16.58 -46.06 -12.57
CA ALA A 360 15.68 -46.70 -13.54
C ALA A 360 14.14 -46.61 -13.35
N ALA A 361 13.45 -46.02 -14.33
CA ALA A 361 12.89 -46.75 -15.49
C ALA A 361 11.86 -45.89 -16.28
N THR A 362 12.11 -45.80 -17.58
CA THR A 362 11.18 -45.73 -18.72
C THR A 362 9.65 -45.73 -18.50
N GLY A 363 9.00 -44.70 -19.05
CA GLY A 363 7.96 -44.76 -20.10
C GLY A 363 6.66 -45.54 -19.88
N CYS A 364 5.51 -44.86 -20.05
CA CYS A 364 4.52 -45.15 -21.10
C CYS A 364 3.34 -44.17 -21.04
N SER A 365 2.85 -43.81 -22.23
CA SER A 365 1.64 -43.03 -22.50
C SER A 365 0.39 -43.91 -22.57
N VAL A 366 -0.76 -43.26 -22.82
CA VAL A 366 -2.10 -43.75 -23.20
C VAL A 366 -3.02 -44.01 -21.99
N MET A 367 -4.23 -43.45 -21.86
CA MET A 367 -5.18 -42.83 -22.79
C MET A 367 -5.88 -41.64 -22.14
#